data_AF-A0A165WJR0-F1
#
_entry.id   AF-A0A165WJR0-F1
#
_cell.length_a   1.000
_cell.length_b   1.000
_cell.length_c   1.000
_cell.angle_alpha   90.00
_cell.angle_beta   90.00
_cell.angle_gamma   90.00
#
_symmetry.space_group_name_H-M   'P 1'
#
loop_
_entity.id
_entity.type
_entity.pdbx_description
1 polymer ?
#
loop_
_entity_poly.entity_id
_entity_poly.type
_entity_poly.pdbx_seq_one_letter_code
_entity_poly.pdbx_strand_id
1 'polypeptide(L)'
;MSAYQFKRDVISRHNHEHDPEGVRDRRARVFVRHLYDAAAVNECWAFDQHDKWRRFGLYLHVGLEAYSGRVMWLKIWWTNRNPRLVCSYL
;
A
#
# COMPACT_ATOMS: atom_id res chain seq x y z
N MET A 1 3.15 8.54 20.58
CA MET A 1 2.95 9.38 19.38
C MET A 1 1.54 9.16 18.86
N SER A 2 0.67 10.17 19.06
CA SER A 2 -0.74 10.14 18.66
C SER A 2 -0.85 10.08 17.13
N ALA A 3 -1.62 9.12 16.59
CA ALA A 3 -1.93 9.09 15.18
C ALA A 3 -2.87 10.27 14.87
N TYR A 4 -2.48 11.17 13.97
CA TYR A 4 -3.38 12.21 13.51
C TYR A 4 -4.55 11.56 12.76
N GLN A 5 -5.75 11.64 13.34
CA GLN A 5 -6.96 11.09 12.75
C GLN A 5 -7.80 12.23 12.21
N PHE A 6 -7.71 12.45 10.89
CA PHE A 6 -8.52 13.44 10.20
C PHE A 6 -9.87 12.85 9.81
N LYS A 7 -10.92 13.66 9.88
CA LYS A 7 -12.23 13.27 9.36
C LYS A 7 -12.18 13.20 7.83
N ARG A 8 -12.90 12.23 7.26
CA ARG A 8 -12.88 11.92 5.82
C ARG A 8 -13.36 13.09 4.95
N ASP A 9 -14.29 13.90 5.46
CA ASP A 9 -14.80 15.10 4.80
C ASP A 9 -13.71 16.17 4.63
N VAL A 10 -12.87 16.36 5.64
CA VAL A 10 -11.74 17.29 5.60
C VAL A 10 -10.72 16.87 4.54
N ILE A 11 -10.35 15.59 4.53
CA ILE A 11 -9.43 15.02 3.52
C ILE A 11 -10.04 15.16 2.12
N SER A 12 -11.34 14.86 1.97
CA SER A 12 -12.04 14.98 0.70
C SER A 12 -11.99 16.42 0.19
N ARG A 13 -12.33 17.40 1.03
CA ARG A 13 -12.31 18.82 0.64
C ARG A 13 -10.91 19.27 0.21
N HIS A 14 -9.90 18.94 1.01
CA HIS A 14 -8.51 19.24 0.69
C HIS A 14 -8.10 18.66 -0.67
N ASN A 15 -8.44 17.40 -0.95
CA ASN A 15 -8.13 16.77 -2.23
C ASN A 15 -8.87 17.44 -3.40
N HIS A 16 -10.11 17.87 -3.21
CA HIS A 16 -10.84 18.60 -4.25
C HIS A 16 -10.25 19.99 -4.52
N GLU A 17 -9.67 20.65 -3.52
CA GLU A 17 -9.04 21.97 -3.64
C GLU A 17 -7.64 21.89 -4.26
N HIS A 18 -6.85 20.87 -3.91
CA HIS A 18 -5.43 20.79 -4.28
C HIS A 18 -5.08 19.73 -5.32
N ASP A 19 -5.92 18.69 -5.51
CA ASP A 19 -5.76 17.61 -6.51
C ASP A 19 -7.08 17.33 -7.26
N PRO A 20 -7.72 18.35 -7.88
CA PRO A 20 -9.00 18.16 -8.57
C PRO A 20 -8.89 17.19 -9.75
N GLU A 21 -7.73 17.17 -10.41
CA GLU A 21 -7.44 16.24 -11.51
C GLU A 21 -7.37 14.80 -11.02
N GLY A 22 -6.58 14.51 -9.98
CA GLY A 22 -6.50 13.17 -9.42
C GLY A 22 -7.84 12.70 -8.84
N VAL A 23 -8.68 13.60 -8.31
CA VAL A 23 -10.06 13.24 -7.91
C VAL A 23 -10.90 12.84 -9.13
N ARG A 24 -10.85 13.62 -10.21
CA ARG A 24 -11.55 13.33 -11.48
C ARG A 24 -11.09 11.98 -12.06
N ASP A 25 -9.80 11.72 -12.07
CA ASP A 25 -9.22 10.51 -12.65
C ASP A 25 -9.60 9.26 -11.85
N ARG A 26 -9.54 9.33 -10.51
CA ARG A 26 -10.03 8.25 -9.62
C ARG A 26 -11.54 8.01 -9.83
N ARG A 27 -12.32 9.07 -10.06
CA ARG A 27 -13.77 8.99 -10.31
C ARG A 27 -14.10 8.42 -11.69
N ALA A 28 -13.26 8.63 -12.68
CA ALA A 28 -13.41 8.10 -14.03
C ALA A 28 -13.37 6.57 -14.08
N ARG A 29 -12.86 5.91 -13.02
CA ARG A 29 -12.71 4.45 -12.93
C ARG A 29 -11.91 3.86 -14.10
N VAL A 30 -11.04 4.67 -14.70
CA VAL A 30 -10.10 4.22 -15.72
C VAL A 30 -8.90 3.63 -15.00
N PHE A 31 -8.63 2.36 -15.23
CA PHE A 31 -7.44 1.71 -14.70
C PHE A 31 -6.22 2.18 -15.51
N VAL A 32 -5.55 3.22 -15.03
CA VAL A 32 -4.26 3.64 -15.57
C VAL A 32 -3.21 2.70 -15.01
N ARG A 33 -2.66 1.82 -15.84
CA ARG A 33 -1.51 1.00 -15.46
C ARG A 33 -0.29 1.90 -15.30
N HIS A 34 0.12 2.14 -14.06
CA HIS A 34 1.48 2.60 -13.80
C HIS A 34 2.44 1.45 -14.10
N LEU A 35 3.39 1.70 -15.01
CA LEU A 35 4.57 0.87 -15.17
C LEU A 35 5.53 1.24 -14.02
N TYR A 36 5.71 0.31 -13.10
CA TYR A 36 6.77 0.40 -12.10
C TYR A 36 8.01 -0.21 -12.72
N ASP A 37 8.93 0.65 -13.16
CA ASP A 37 10.24 0.21 -13.63
C ASP A 37 11.24 0.34 -12.49
N ALA A 38 12.12 -0.65 -12.37
CA ALA A 38 13.30 -0.60 -11.53
C ALA A 38 14.48 -0.85 -12.47
N ALA A 39 15.45 0.05 -12.49
CA ALA A 39 16.66 -0.04 -13.30
C ALA A 39 17.72 -0.94 -12.65
N ALA A 40 17.68 -1.16 -11.33
CA ALA A 40 18.64 -2.01 -10.63
C ALA A 40 18.05 -2.78 -9.43
N VAL A 41 18.75 -3.83 -9.05
CA VAL A 41 18.46 -4.60 -7.81
C VAL A 41 18.55 -3.67 -6.61
N ASN A 42 17.56 -3.73 -5.72
CA ASN A 42 17.41 -2.91 -4.52
C ASN A 42 17.15 -1.42 -4.77
N GLU A 43 16.81 -1.02 -5.98
CA GLU A 43 16.36 0.36 -6.25
C GLU A 43 14.93 0.60 -5.75
N CYS A 44 14.07 -0.41 -5.89
CA CYS A 44 12.67 -0.32 -5.50
C CYS A 44 12.23 -1.60 -4.79
N TRP A 45 11.59 -1.42 -3.64
CA TRP A 45 10.99 -2.51 -2.87
C TRP A 45 9.47 -2.32 -2.83
N ALA A 46 8.74 -3.36 -3.23
CA ALA A 46 7.29 -3.38 -3.18
C ALA A 46 6.85 -4.25 -1.99
N PHE A 47 5.98 -3.74 -1.14
CA PHE A 47 5.40 -4.50 -0.04
C PHE A 47 3.88 -4.38 -0.03
N ASP A 48 3.21 -5.50 0.24
CA ASP A 48 1.76 -5.60 0.22
C ASP A 48 1.24 -6.52 1.33
N GLN A 49 -0.03 -6.34 1.68
CA GLN A 49 -0.74 -7.13 2.66
C GLN A 49 -1.95 -7.80 2.02
N HIS A 50 -2.13 -9.10 2.29
CA HIS A 50 -3.20 -9.87 1.67
C HIS A 50 -4.08 -10.63 2.67
N ASP A 51 -5.39 -10.49 2.49
CA ASP A 51 -6.43 -11.09 3.33
C ASP A 51 -6.87 -12.50 2.88
N LYS A 52 -6.07 -13.18 2.05
CA LYS A 52 -6.42 -14.49 1.46
C LYS A 52 -6.77 -15.54 2.51
N TRP A 53 -6.09 -15.49 3.66
CA TRP A 53 -6.25 -16.43 4.77
C TRP A 53 -7.11 -15.88 5.91
N ARG A 54 -7.85 -14.80 5.66
CA ARG A 54 -8.71 -14.17 6.67
C ARG A 54 -9.71 -15.15 7.28
N ARG A 55 -10.19 -16.14 6.52
CA ARG A 55 -11.06 -17.22 7.02
C ARG A 55 -10.44 -18.06 8.15
N PHE A 56 -9.12 -18.05 8.27
CA PHE A 56 -8.36 -18.72 9.32
C PHE A 56 -7.86 -17.74 10.40
N GLY A 57 -8.23 -16.46 10.33
CA GLY A 57 -7.69 -15.42 11.20
C GLY A 57 -6.23 -15.04 10.89
N LEU A 58 -5.71 -15.43 9.73
CA LEU A 58 -4.32 -15.20 9.31
C LEU A 58 -4.26 -14.21 8.14
N TYR A 59 -3.27 -13.34 8.17
CA TYR A 59 -3.04 -12.27 7.20
C TYR A 59 -1.60 -12.36 6.72
N LEU A 60 -1.40 -12.23 5.41
CA LEU A 60 -0.09 -12.34 4.78
C LEU A 60 0.50 -10.96 4.56
N HIS A 61 1.78 -10.79 4.87
CA HIS A 61 2.55 -9.58 4.62
C HIS A 61 3.77 -9.98 3.81
N VAL A 62 3.91 -9.43 2.61
CA VAL A 62 4.97 -9.81 1.67
C VAL A 62 5.76 -8.58 1.27
N GLY A 63 7.08 -8.74 1.16
CA GLY A 63 7.99 -7.77 0.57
C GLY A 63 8.73 -8.41 -0.59
N LEU A 64 8.79 -7.70 -1.70
CA LEU A 64 9.42 -8.09 -2.95
C LEU A 64 10.45 -7.04 -3.36
N GLU A 65 11.60 -7.49 -3.82
CA GLU A 65 12.53 -6.65 -4.56
C GLU A 65 12.03 -6.54 -6.00
N ALA A 66 11.76 -5.32 -6.46
CA ALA A 66 10.98 -5.08 -7.67
C ALA A 66 11.73 -5.48 -8.97
N TYR A 67 13.06 -5.39 -9.00
CA TYR A 67 13.85 -5.72 -10.19
C TYR A 67 13.92 -7.23 -10.44
N SER A 68 14.35 -7.98 -9.44
CA SER A 68 14.57 -9.43 -9.50
C SER A 68 13.32 -10.26 -9.20
N GLY A 69 12.28 -9.64 -8.62
CA GLY A 69 11.11 -10.35 -8.10
C GLY A 69 11.41 -11.19 -6.86
N ARG A 70 12.58 -11.02 -6.24
CA ARG A 70 12.99 -11.80 -5.07
C ARG A 70 12.07 -11.50 -3.89
N VAL A 71 11.51 -12.55 -3.28
CA VAL A 71 10.80 -12.44 -2.00
C VAL A 71 11.81 -12.10 -0.91
N MET A 72 11.71 -10.88 -0.38
CA MET A 72 12.53 -10.42 0.74
C MET A 72 11.99 -10.98 2.06
N TRP A 73 10.67 -10.91 2.25
CA TRP A 73 9.99 -11.53 3.39
C TRP A 73 8.59 -11.99 3.03
N LEU A 74 8.13 -13.01 3.76
CA LEU A 74 6.73 -13.42 3.83
C LEU A 74 6.42 -13.70 5.30
N LYS A 75 5.59 -12.88 5.91
CA LYS A 75 5.21 -12.97 7.32
C LYS A 75 3.71 -13.17 7.46
N ILE A 76 3.33 -13.99 8.43
CA ILE A 76 1.93 -14.25 8.76
C ILE A 76 1.62 -13.53 10.07
N TRP A 77 0.46 -12.87 10.13
CA TRP A 77 0.00 -12.18 11.34
C TRP A 77 -1.50 -12.31 11.55
N TRP A 78 -1.99 -11.90 12.71
CA TRP A 78 -3.43 -11.90 13.04
C TRP A 78 -4.17 -10.62 12.61
N THR A 79 -3.48 -9.65 12.02
CA THR A 79 -4.09 -8.39 11.52
C THR A 79 -3.31 -7.78 10.36
N ASN A 80 -4.02 -7.15 9.43
CA ASN A 80 -3.43 -6.26 8.40
C ASN A 80 -3.51 -4.77 8.79
N ARG A 81 -4.36 -4.41 9.77
CA ARG A 81 -4.74 -3.01 10.05
C ARG A 81 -3.69 -2.18 10.78
N ASN A 82 -2.50 -2.73 11.01
CA ASN A 82 -1.41 -2.04 11.68
C ASN A 82 -0.28 -1.78 10.68
N PRO A 83 -0.21 -0.59 10.07
CA PRO A 83 0.84 -0.28 9.08
C PRO A 83 2.25 -0.31 9.69
N ARG A 84 2.39 -0.08 11.01
CA ARG A 84 3.70 -0.15 11.70
C ARG A 84 4.31 -1.54 11.62
N LEU A 85 3.48 -2.58 11.54
CA LEU A 85 3.95 -3.95 11.45
C LEU A 85 4.68 -4.20 10.12
N VAL A 86 4.09 -3.78 9.00
CA VAL A 86 4.70 -3.95 7.67
C VAL A 86 6.01 -3.18 7.59
N CYS A 87 6.03 -1.94 8.09
CA CYS A 87 7.24 -1.12 8.12
C CYS A 87 8.34 -1.69 9.04
N SER A 88 8.02 -2.61 9.96
CA SER A 88 9.01 -3.24 10.85
C SER A 88 9.75 -4.43 10.25
N TYR A 89 9.38 -4.86 9.04
CA TYR A 89 10.04 -5.98 8.35
C TYR A 89 11.22 -5.56 7.47
N LEU A 90 11.40 -4.25 7.28
CA LEU A 90 12.54 -3.64 6.59
C LEU A 90 13.80 -3.71 7.47
#